data_AF-A0AA88QWG4-F1
#
_entry.id   AF-A0AA88QWG4-F1
#
_cell.length_a   1.000
_cell.length_b   1.000
_cell.length_c   1.000
_cell.angle_alpha   90.00
_cell.angle_beta   90.00
_cell.angle_gamma   90.00
#
_symmetry.space_group_name_H-M   'P 1'
#
loop_
_entity.id
_entity.type
_entity.pdbx_description
1 polymer ?
#
loop_
_entity_poly.entity_id
_entity_poly.type
_entity_poly.pdbx_seq_one_letter_code
_entity_poly.pdbx_strand_id
1 'polypeptide(L)'
;MSERYNRAEVIRSLRWVVENVLPEDIANKLSDAEKDYFKNHSATLQSYIADLDLGLTVDMVPPKDPYIKVRVLDEIGNVALSNQFTNLARHAILFLRRTDAEPYISQVVHLFEKPKVLNYSNEI
;
A
#
# COMPACT_ATOMS: atom_id res chain seq x y z
N MET A 1 -27.79 -3.81 -20.32
CA MET A 1 -27.38 -3.36 -18.96
C MET A 1 -27.01 -1.89 -19.05
N SER A 2 -27.49 -1.09 -18.09
CA SER A 2 -27.50 0.38 -18.12
C SER A 2 -26.13 0.99 -17.81
N GLU A 3 -25.74 2.05 -18.52
CA GLU A 3 -24.48 2.82 -18.39
C GLU A 3 -24.06 3.10 -16.94
N ARG A 4 -25.03 3.39 -16.05
CA ARG A 4 -24.77 3.65 -14.63
C ARG A 4 -24.12 2.48 -13.90
N TYR A 5 -24.50 1.25 -14.25
CA TYR A 5 -23.96 0.05 -13.63
C TYR A 5 -22.48 -0.15 -14.00
N ASN A 6 -22.14 0.03 -15.29
CA ASN A 6 -20.77 -0.07 -15.75
C ASN A 6 -19.86 0.96 -15.08
N ARG A 7 -20.35 2.20 -14.93
CA ARG A 7 -19.60 3.25 -14.21
C ARG A 7 -19.36 2.91 -12.74
N ALA A 8 -20.37 2.37 -12.05
CA ALA A 8 -20.23 1.95 -10.65
C ALA A 8 -19.19 0.83 -10.48
N GLU A 9 -19.16 -0.15 -11.38
CA GLU A 9 -18.15 -1.23 -11.37
C GLU A 9 -16.73 -0.67 -11.59
N VAL A 10 -16.55 0.28 -12.51
CA VAL A 10 -15.26 0.95 -12.70
C VAL A 10 -14.85 1.69 -11.42
N ILE A 11 -15.75 2.46 -10.81
CA ILE A 11 -15.46 3.20 -9.57
C ILE A 11 -15.09 2.25 -8.42
N ARG A 12 -15.75 1.09 -8.34
CA ARG A 12 -15.42 0.04 -7.37
C ARG A 12 -14.01 -0.50 -7.59
N SER A 13 -13.62 -0.72 -8.85
CA SER A 13 -12.27 -1.20 -9.19
C SER A 13 -11.17 -0.19 -8.84
N LEU A 14 -11.45 1.12 -8.92
CA LEU A 14 -10.49 2.18 -8.58
C LEU A 14 -9.98 2.07 -7.14
N ARG A 15 -10.78 1.56 -6.21
CA ARG A 15 -10.40 1.37 -4.82
C ARG A 15 -9.16 0.47 -4.65
N TRP A 16 -8.95 -0.47 -5.56
CA TRP A 16 -7.82 -1.39 -5.52
C TRP A 16 -6.55 -0.82 -6.15
N VAL A 17 -6.70 0.26 -6.92
CA VAL A 17 -5.60 0.97 -7.59
C VAL A 17 -5.16 2.20 -6.79
N VAL A 18 -6.09 2.78 -6.03
CA VAL A 18 -5.92 4.03 -5.30
C VAL A 18 -6.15 3.76 -3.82
N GLU A 19 -5.14 4.02 -2.98
CA GLU A 19 -5.16 3.62 -1.57
C GLU A 19 -6.33 4.21 -0.77
N ASN A 20 -6.63 5.50 -0.93
CA ASN A 20 -7.73 6.18 -0.22
C ASN A 20 -8.14 7.52 -0.84
N VAL A 21 -7.25 8.19 -1.57
CA VAL A 21 -7.48 9.55 -2.09
C VAL A 21 -7.50 9.52 -3.61
N LEU A 22 -8.62 9.95 -4.20
CA LEU A 22 -8.75 10.05 -5.65
C LEU A 22 -7.77 11.11 -6.20
N PRO A 23 -6.91 10.76 -7.17
CA PRO A 23 -6.16 11.74 -7.94
C PRO A 23 -7.10 12.75 -8.61
N GLU A 24 -6.65 14.01 -8.70
CA GLU A 24 -7.45 15.12 -9.22
C GLU A 24 -7.98 14.86 -10.65
N ASP A 25 -7.15 14.28 -11.52
CA ASP A 25 -7.50 13.92 -12.90
C ASP A 25 -8.68 12.93 -12.98
N ILE A 26 -8.81 12.07 -11.97
CA ILE A 26 -9.89 11.09 -11.87
C ILE A 26 -11.10 11.75 -11.22
N ALA A 27 -10.90 12.47 -10.11
CA ALA A 27 -11.96 13.16 -9.39
C ALA A 27 -12.75 14.14 -10.28
N ASN A 28 -12.08 14.83 -11.21
CA ASN A 28 -12.70 15.74 -12.17
C ASN A 28 -13.61 15.04 -13.21
N LYS A 29 -13.48 13.73 -13.39
CA LYS A 29 -14.31 12.91 -14.29
C LYS A 29 -15.49 12.23 -13.59
N LEU A 30 -15.57 12.34 -12.26
CA LEU A 30 -16.66 11.80 -11.46
C LEU A 30 -17.68 12.90 -11.15
N SER A 31 -18.95 12.54 -11.24
CA SER A 31 -20.03 13.34 -10.66
C SER A 31 -19.96 13.33 -9.13
N ASP A 32 -20.60 14.29 -8.46
CA ASP A 32 -20.56 14.37 -7.00
C ASP A 32 -21.17 13.13 -6.32
N ALA A 33 -22.24 12.57 -6.91
CA ALA A 33 -22.82 11.31 -6.44
C ALA A 33 -21.85 10.12 -6.55
N GLU A 34 -20.99 10.10 -7.57
CA GLU A 34 -19.98 9.05 -7.75
C GLU A 34 -18.81 9.22 -6.78
N LYS A 35 -18.42 10.45 -6.45
CA LYS A 35 -17.42 10.73 -5.41
C LYS A 35 -17.92 10.28 -4.04
N ASP A 36 -19.18 10.59 -3.72
CA ASP A 36 -19.82 10.14 -2.48
C ASP A 36 -19.93 8.61 -2.43
N TYR A 37 -20.29 7.97 -3.54
CA TYR A 37 -20.31 6.52 -3.66
C TYR A 37 -18.91 5.93 -3.39
N PHE A 38 -17.86 6.46 -4.02
CA PHE A 38 -16.48 5.99 -3.79
C PHE A 38 -16.05 6.13 -2.33
N LYS A 39 -16.37 7.26 -1.69
CA LYS A 39 -16.05 7.52 -0.28
C LYS A 39 -16.77 6.54 0.65
N ASN A 40 -18.07 6.35 0.46
CA ASN A 40 -18.85 5.43 1.27
C ASN A 40 -18.39 3.98 1.08
N HIS A 41 -18.16 3.56 -0.17
CA HIS A 41 -17.66 2.23 -0.48
C HIS A 41 -16.28 1.98 0.15
N SER A 42 -15.38 2.95 0.05
CA SER A 42 -14.05 2.92 0.68
C SER A 42 -14.12 2.72 2.20
N ALA A 43 -14.99 3.48 2.88
CA ALA A 43 -15.17 3.38 4.32
C ALA A 43 -15.75 2.01 4.74
N THR A 44 -16.75 1.50 4.01
CA THR A 44 -17.31 0.17 4.26
C THR A 44 -16.28 -0.93 4.08
N LEU A 45 -15.46 -0.86 3.02
CA LEU A 45 -14.40 -1.83 2.78
C LEU A 45 -13.35 -1.78 3.89
N GLN A 46 -12.99 -0.58 4.37
CA GLN A 46 -12.04 -0.42 5.46
C GLN A 46 -12.55 -1.03 6.77
N SER A 47 -13.85 -0.86 7.08
CA SER A 47 -14.48 -1.53 8.22
C SER A 47 -14.41 -3.05 8.08
N TYR A 48 -14.71 -3.58 6.90
CA TYR A 48 -14.66 -5.02 6.64
C TYR A 48 -13.25 -5.60 6.78
N ILE A 49 -12.24 -4.89 6.28
CA ILE A 49 -10.82 -5.26 6.43
C ILE A 49 -10.41 -5.29 7.91
N ALA A 50 -10.85 -4.30 8.68
CA ALA A 50 -10.59 -4.24 10.12
C ALA A 50 -11.27 -5.39 10.87
N ASP A 51 -12.51 -5.73 10.52
CA ASP A 51 -13.24 -6.84 11.14
C ASP A 51 -12.63 -8.21 10.83
N LEU A 52 -12.03 -8.37 9.64
CA LEU A 52 -11.35 -9.60 9.23
C LEU A 52 -9.93 -9.75 9.77
N ASP A 53 -9.34 -8.68 10.31
CA ASP A 53 -7.91 -8.60 10.67
C ASP A 53 -6.97 -9.07 9.53
N LEU A 54 -7.34 -8.76 8.29
CA LEU A 54 -6.62 -9.19 7.09
C LEU A 54 -6.47 -8.04 6.11
N GLY A 55 -5.22 -7.70 5.76
CA GLY A 55 -4.92 -6.68 4.75
C GLY A 55 -5.31 -7.14 3.35
N LEU A 56 -6.53 -6.84 2.91
CA LEU A 56 -7.00 -7.21 1.56
C LEU A 56 -6.43 -6.32 0.44
N THR A 57 -5.85 -5.16 0.79
CA THR A 57 -5.31 -4.18 -0.17
C THR A 57 -3.80 -4.33 -0.39
N VAL A 58 -3.18 -5.37 0.18
CA VAL A 58 -1.75 -5.66 0.00
C VAL A 58 -1.50 -6.40 -1.31
N ASP A 59 -0.23 -6.50 -1.71
CA ASP A 59 0.17 -7.19 -2.93
C ASP A 59 -0.37 -8.64 -2.96
N MET A 60 -1.15 -8.95 -3.99
CA MET A 60 -1.67 -10.30 -4.25
C MET A 60 -0.64 -11.22 -4.91
N VAL A 61 0.56 -10.71 -5.21
CA VAL A 61 1.65 -11.50 -5.75
C VAL A 61 2.43 -12.10 -4.58
N PRO A 62 2.50 -13.44 -4.46
CA PRO A 62 3.27 -14.06 -3.39
C PRO A 62 4.73 -13.59 -3.49
N PRO A 63 5.36 -13.21 -2.37
CA PRO A 63 6.73 -12.72 -2.40
C PRO A 63 7.66 -13.82 -2.91
N LYS A 64 8.46 -13.51 -3.94
CA LYS A 64 9.45 -14.45 -4.50
C LYS A 64 10.40 -14.98 -3.43
N ASP A 65 10.85 -14.09 -2.55
CA ASP A 65 11.66 -14.41 -1.38
C ASP A 65 10.98 -13.87 -0.11
N PRO A 66 10.78 -14.71 0.93
CA PRO A 66 10.18 -14.27 2.19
C PRO A 66 11.10 -13.37 3.02
N TYR A 67 12.39 -13.31 2.68
CA TYR A 67 13.39 -12.45 3.30
C TYR A 67 14.04 -11.52 2.29
N ILE A 68 14.32 -10.30 2.72
CA ILE A 68 14.97 -9.26 1.91
C ILE A 68 16.13 -8.62 2.66
N LYS A 69 17.13 -8.15 1.91
CA LYS A 69 18.25 -7.38 2.44
C LYS A 69 17.91 -5.89 2.36
N VAL A 70 17.81 -5.24 3.51
CA VAL A 70 17.47 -3.81 3.62
C VAL A 70 18.62 -3.01 4.19
N ARG A 71 18.76 -1.74 3.75
CA ARG A 71 19.70 -0.78 4.33
C ARG A 71 18.92 0.33 5.01
N VAL A 72 19.22 0.57 6.28
CA VAL A 72 18.61 1.64 7.06
C VAL A 72 19.18 2.98 6.62
N LEU A 73 18.32 3.92 6.24
CA LEU A 73 18.74 5.25 5.78
C LEU A 73 19.02 6.18 6.97
N ASP A 74 18.09 6.21 7.94
CA ASP A 74 18.14 7.00 9.16
C ASP A 74 17.85 6.14 10.39
N GLU A 75 18.37 6.54 11.55
CA GLU A 75 18.25 5.77 12.79
C GLU A 75 16.80 5.73 13.28
N ILE A 76 16.26 4.50 13.42
CA ILE A 76 14.92 4.26 13.97
C ILE A 76 15.03 3.77 15.42
N GLY A 77 16.12 3.08 15.75
CA GLY A 77 16.35 2.51 17.08
C GLY A 77 15.81 1.08 17.23
N ASN A 78 15.49 0.69 18.47
CA ASN A 78 15.02 -0.67 18.78
C ASN A 78 13.56 -0.87 18.37
N VAL A 79 13.34 -1.84 17.48
CA VAL A 79 12.04 -2.19 16.93
C VAL A 79 11.67 -3.62 17.29
N ALA A 80 10.39 -3.83 17.60
CA ALA A 80 9.79 -5.16 17.71
C ALA A 80 9.44 -5.68 16.31
N LEU A 81 10.19 -6.67 15.82
CA LEU A 81 9.84 -7.42 14.62
C LEU A 81 9.09 -8.68 15.05
N SER A 82 8.41 -9.37 14.12
CA SER A 82 7.51 -10.46 14.51
C SER A 82 8.20 -11.73 15.07
N ASN A 83 9.53 -11.81 15.12
CA ASN A 83 10.27 -12.90 15.80
C ASN A 83 11.40 -12.42 16.73
N GLN A 84 11.77 -11.14 16.71
CA GLN A 84 12.91 -10.63 17.46
C GLN A 84 12.84 -9.12 17.66
N PHE A 85 13.49 -8.63 18.72
CA PHE A 85 13.80 -7.20 18.86
C PHE A 85 15.13 -6.92 18.16
N THR A 86 15.19 -5.89 17.32
CA THR A 86 16.43 -5.53 16.61
C THR A 86 16.61 -4.03 16.56
N ASN A 87 17.85 -3.58 16.69
CA ASN A 87 18.21 -2.18 16.54
C ASN A 87 18.40 -1.83 15.06
N LEU A 88 17.53 -0.97 14.53
CA LEU A 88 17.63 -0.38 13.20
C LEU A 88 18.53 0.87 13.27
N ALA A 89 19.83 0.64 13.41
CA ALA A 89 20.84 1.69 13.44
C ALA A 89 21.08 2.29 12.04
N ARG A 90 21.45 3.57 11.98
CA ARG A 90 21.73 4.27 10.71
C ARG A 90 22.76 3.51 9.87
N HIS A 91 22.48 3.34 8.58
CA HIS A 91 23.31 2.61 7.62
C HIS A 91 23.50 1.11 7.90
N ALA A 92 22.87 0.55 8.93
CA ALA A 92 22.87 -0.89 9.15
C ALA A 92 22.24 -1.61 7.97
N ILE A 93 22.81 -2.76 7.63
CA ILE A 93 22.29 -3.65 6.60
C ILE A 93 21.78 -4.90 7.30
N LEU A 94 20.49 -5.17 7.14
CA LEU A 94 19.80 -6.25 7.84
C LEU A 94 19.13 -7.18 6.83
N PHE A 95 19.01 -8.44 7.21
CA PHE A 95 18.24 -9.43 6.47
C PHE A 95 16.96 -9.70 7.26
N LEU A 96 15.83 -9.17 6.78
CA LEU A 96 14.56 -9.18 7.48
C LEU A 96 13.50 -9.92 6.67
N ARG A 97 12.48 -10.45 7.34
CA ARG A 97 11.29 -10.89 6.61
C ARG A 97 10.67 -9.71 5.91
N ARG A 98 10.16 -9.96 4.72
CA ARG A 98 9.52 -8.92 3.91
C ARG A 98 8.36 -8.25 4.66
N THR A 99 7.54 -9.04 5.36
CA THR A 99 6.42 -8.54 6.19
C THR A 99 6.88 -7.60 7.32
N ASP A 100 8.05 -7.83 7.90
CA ASP A 100 8.60 -6.98 8.96
C ASP A 100 9.23 -5.69 8.39
N ALA A 101 9.70 -5.72 7.14
CA ALA A 101 10.33 -4.58 6.47
C ALA A 101 9.34 -3.68 5.71
N GLU A 102 8.24 -4.24 5.21
CA GLU A 102 7.24 -3.55 4.39
C GLU A 102 6.69 -2.26 5.01
N PRO A 103 6.30 -2.22 6.31
CA PRO A 103 5.81 -1.00 6.94
C PRO A 103 6.82 0.16 6.91
N TYR A 104 8.12 -0.15 6.94
CA TYR A 104 9.18 0.87 6.90
C TYR A 104 9.48 1.31 5.47
N ILE A 105 9.45 0.37 4.52
CA ILE A 105 9.65 0.67 3.10
C ILE A 105 8.50 1.55 2.58
N SER A 106 7.25 1.23 2.95
CA SER A 106 6.08 2.03 2.54
C SER A 106 6.13 3.44 3.11
N GLN A 107 6.51 3.62 4.39
CA GLN A 107 6.65 4.95 4.99
C GLN A 107 7.70 5.80 4.27
N VAL A 108 8.84 5.23 3.88
CA VAL A 108 9.85 5.96 3.11
C VAL A 108 9.29 6.35 1.74
N VAL A 109 8.60 5.44 1.05
CA VAL A 109 7.96 5.73 -0.24
C VAL A 109 6.83 6.78 -0.11
N HIS A 110 6.12 6.84 1.02
CA HIS A 110 5.10 7.85 1.27
C HIS A 110 5.68 9.22 1.67
N LEU A 111 6.84 9.27 2.33
CA LEU A 111 7.53 10.51 2.68
C LEU A 111 8.25 11.15 1.47
N PHE A 112 8.63 10.35 0.47
CA PHE A 112 9.09 10.81 -0.84
C PHE A 112 7.92 10.76 -1.83
N GLU A 113 7.08 11.79 -1.83
CA GLU A 113 5.84 11.91 -2.61
C GLU A 113 5.93 11.33 -4.05
N LYS A 114 5.08 10.34 -4.31
CA LYS A 114 4.82 9.56 -5.55
C LYS A 114 5.97 8.68 -6.07
N PRO A 115 5.82 7.34 -6.03
CA PRO A 115 6.71 6.49 -6.80
C PRO A 115 6.42 6.68 -8.30
N LYS A 116 7.30 7.39 -9.00
CA LYS A 116 7.63 7.04 -10.38
C LYS A 116 8.06 5.58 -10.35
N VAL A 117 7.23 4.71 -10.94
CA VAL A 117 7.56 3.38 -11.46
C VAL A 117 8.99 2.96 -11.17
N LEU A 118 9.21 2.34 -10.00
CA LEU A 118 10.47 1.66 -9.71
C LEU A 118 10.44 0.36 -10.50
N ASN A 119 10.93 0.45 -11.74
CA ASN A 119 11.49 -0.70 -12.43
C ASN A 119 12.56 -1.27 -11.50
N TYR A 120 12.24 -2.40 -10.87
CA TYR A 120 13.26 -3.20 -10.20
C TYR A 120 14.16 -3.77 -11.28
N SER A 121 15.31 -3.12 -11.49
CA SER A 121 16.42 -3.66 -12.27
C SER A 121 16.91 -4.92 -11.56
N ASN A 122 16.51 -6.08 -12.07
CA ASN A 122 17.24 -7.31 -11.88
C ASN A 122 18.53 -7.19 -12.69
N GLU A 123 19.64 -6.87 -12.04
CA GLU A 123 20.96 -7.21 -12.56
C GLU A 123 21.60 -8.24 -11.64
N ILE A 124 22.16 -9.24 -12.32
CA ILE A 124 22.83 -10.46 -11.84
C ILE A 124 24.16 -10.10 -11.19
#